data_AF-A0A2N5ZSV0-F1
#
_entry.id   AF-A0A2N5ZSV0-F1
#
_cell.length_a   1.000
_cell.length_b   1.000
_cell.length_c   1.000
_cell.angle_alpha   90.00
_cell.angle_beta   90.00
_cell.angle_gamma   90.00
#
_symmetry.space_group_name_H-M   'P 1'
#
loop_
_entity.id
_entity.type
_entity.pdbx_description
1 polymer ?
#
loop_
_entity_poly.entity_id
_entity_poly.type
_entity_poly.pdbx_seq_one_letter_code
_entity_poly.pdbx_strand_id
1 'polypeptide(L)'
;MQQFTVPQFIDVEDKIIGPVTTRQFVIILSGSLILFIIFKFFNLLYLLTVGSFVFINMVLFAFFKVAGRPFHFFVLNFIQTLLKAGTRVWQNLPASEEKEEIMVHKVETKRIKQREYTSSRLAELSLIVDTQGKFKHENGSADIESGLGIKNKINEIL
;
A
#
# COMPACT_ATOMS: atom_id res chain seq x y z
N MET A 1 28.18 13.30 9.51
CA MET A 1 26.92 12.56 9.23
C MET A 1 26.27 13.20 8.02
N GLN A 2 26.05 12.45 6.93
CA GLN A 2 25.33 12.96 5.76
C GLN A 2 23.83 13.00 6.10
N GLN A 3 23.24 14.19 6.08
CA GLN A 3 21.80 14.38 6.26
C GLN A 3 21.14 14.25 4.89
N PHE A 4 20.25 13.26 4.74
CA PHE A 4 19.41 13.14 3.55
C PHE A 4 18.23 14.10 3.69
N THR A 5 18.10 15.04 2.75
CA THR A 5 16.93 15.89 2.66
C THR A 5 15.74 15.04 2.22
N VAL A 6 14.73 14.94 3.08
CA VAL A 6 13.48 14.25 2.73
C VAL A 6 12.71 15.12 1.74
N PRO A 7 12.42 14.64 0.52
CA PRO A 7 11.62 15.40 -0.43
C PRO A 7 10.22 15.60 0.12
N GLN A 8 9.79 16.86 0.27
CA GLN A 8 8.53 17.23 0.91
C GLN A 8 7.31 17.14 -0.03
N PHE A 9 7.52 16.97 -1.34
CA PHE A 9 6.47 17.02 -2.36
C PHE A 9 6.30 15.70 -3.13
N ILE A 10 6.48 14.55 -2.47
CA ILE A 10 6.21 13.26 -3.12
C ILE A 10 4.72 13.00 -3.37
N ASP A 11 3.85 13.63 -2.58
CA ASP A 11 2.40 13.38 -2.58
C ASP A 11 1.61 14.38 -3.44
N VAL A 12 2.26 15.41 -3.97
CA VAL A 12 1.61 16.44 -4.79
C VAL A 12 1.72 16.04 -6.26
N GLU A 13 0.58 15.67 -6.85
CA GLU A 13 0.48 15.42 -8.29
C GLU A 13 0.88 16.65 -9.10
N ASP A 14 1.53 16.38 -10.23
CA ASP A 14 1.91 17.42 -11.19
C ASP A 14 0.69 18.13 -11.76
N LYS A 15 0.79 19.46 -11.88
CA LYS A 15 -0.28 20.35 -12.31
C LYS A 15 0.08 20.92 -13.67
N ILE A 16 -0.72 20.58 -14.69
CA ILE A 16 -0.44 20.99 -16.07
C ILE A 16 -0.98 22.40 -16.34
N ILE A 17 -2.23 22.67 -15.93
CA ILE A 17 -2.92 23.93 -16.22
C ILE A 17 -3.44 24.53 -14.91
N GLY A 18 -2.66 25.45 -14.34
CA GLY A 18 -3.00 26.14 -13.10
C GLY A 18 -3.25 25.17 -11.93
N PRO A 19 -4.49 25.04 -11.43
CA PRO A 19 -4.82 24.13 -10.33
C PRO A 19 -5.13 22.68 -10.76
N VAL A 20 -5.21 22.39 -12.07
CA VAL A 20 -5.68 21.10 -12.61
C VAL A 20 -4.52 20.11 -12.71
N THR A 21 -4.67 18.93 -12.09
CA THR A 21 -3.67 17.86 -12.18
C THR A 21 -3.75 17.11 -13.51
N THR A 22 -2.67 16.42 -13.91
CA THR A 22 -2.63 15.61 -15.14
C THR A 22 -3.81 14.66 -15.26
N ARG A 23 -4.17 13.98 -14.17
CA ARG A 23 -5.33 13.09 -14.14
C ARG A 23 -6.63 13.83 -14.42
N GLN A 24 -6.84 14.96 -13.74
CA GLN A 24 -8.07 15.74 -13.86
C GLN A 24 -8.27 16.21 -15.29
N PHE A 25 -7.18 16.64 -15.94
CA PHE A 25 -7.20 17.02 -17.34
C PHE A 25 -7.67 15.87 -18.24
N VAL A 26 -7.12 14.66 -18.08
CA VAL A 26 -7.52 13.48 -18.88
C VAL A 26 -9.00 13.13 -18.66
N ILE A 27 -9.50 13.20 -17.42
CA ILE A 27 -10.90 12.92 -17.10
C ILE A 27 -11.83 13.95 -17.76
N ILE A 28 -11.50 15.24 -17.67
CA ILE A 28 -12.28 16.33 -18.28
C ILE A 28 -12.25 16.21 -19.81
N LEU A 29 -11.10 15.89 -20.40
CA LEU A 29 -10.96 15.70 -21.84
C LEU A 29 -11.84 14.54 -22.33
N SER A 30 -11.78 13.39 -21.66
CA SER A 30 -12.60 12.22 -21.98
C SER A 30 -14.09 12.48 -21.80
N GLY A 31 -14.50 13.08 -20.67
CA GLY A 31 -15.90 13.43 -20.41
C GLY A 31 -16.45 14.47 -21.39
N SER A 32 -15.65 15.48 -21.75
CA SER A 32 -16.01 16.48 -22.76
C SER A 32 -16.22 15.86 -24.13
N LEU A 33 -15.38 14.90 -24.53
CA LEU A 33 -15.54 14.17 -25.79
C LEU A 33 -16.86 13.39 -25.82
N ILE A 34 -17.19 12.70 -24.72
CA ILE A 34 -18.46 11.95 -24.59
C ILE A 34 -19.65 12.92 -24.64
N LEU A 35 -19.59 14.04 -23.93
CA LEU A 35 -20.65 15.07 -23.95
C LEU A 35 -20.82 15.68 -25.34
N PHE A 36 -19.73 15.92 -26.06
CA PHE A 36 -19.77 16.42 -27.43
C PHE A 36 -20.44 15.43 -28.39
N ILE A 37 -20.16 14.13 -28.25
CA ILE A 37 -20.85 13.08 -29.01
C ILE A 37 -22.34 13.10 -28.69
N ILE A 38 -22.73 13.17 -27.40
CA ILE A 38 -24.15 13.24 -27.01
C ILE A 38 -24.81 14.47 -27.62
N PHE A 39 -24.15 15.63 -27.57
CA PHE A 39 -24.63 16.87 -28.17
C PHE A 39 -24.81 16.79 -29.68
N LYS A 40 -23.91 16.08 -30.38
CA LYS A 40 -23.96 16.00 -31.85
C LYS A 40 -25.04 15.05 -32.36
N PHE A 41 -25.30 13.94 -31.65
CA PHE A 41 -26.17 12.87 -32.13
C PHE A 41 -27.58 12.87 -31.51
N PHE A 42 -27.78 13.46 -30.33
CA PHE A 42 -29.05 13.38 -29.61
C PHE A 42 -29.77 14.73 -29.51
N ASN A 43 -31.08 14.67 -29.25
CA ASN A 43 -31.92 15.85 -29.02
C ASN A 43 -31.60 16.54 -27.68
N LEU A 44 -31.96 17.83 -27.57
CA LEU A 44 -31.74 18.64 -26.36
C LEU A 44 -32.25 18.00 -25.06
N LEU A 45 -33.37 17.26 -25.08
CA LEU A 45 -33.90 16.54 -23.92
C LEU A 45 -32.94 15.45 -23.40
N TYR A 46 -32.30 14.72 -24.32
CA TYR A 46 -31.30 13.69 -23.97
C TYR A 46 -30.01 14.32 -23.46
N LEU A 47 -29.59 15.44 -24.05
CA LEU A 47 -28.47 16.22 -23.54
C LEU A 47 -28.75 16.70 -22.10
N LEU A 48 -29.95 17.20 -21.82
CA LEU A 48 -30.28 17.74 -20.51
C LEU A 48 -30.34 16.65 -19.43
N THR A 49 -30.85 15.47 -19.77
CA THR A 49 -31.00 14.36 -18.82
C THR A 49 -29.70 13.56 -18.71
N VAL A 50 -29.30 12.88 -19.78
CA VAL A 50 -28.12 12.01 -19.82
C VAL A 50 -26.83 12.84 -19.77
N GLY A 51 -26.77 13.94 -20.52
CA GLY A 51 -25.59 14.81 -20.50
C GLY A 51 -25.35 15.46 -19.14
N SER A 52 -26.40 15.91 -18.44
CA SER A 52 -26.24 16.41 -17.06
C SER A 52 -25.72 15.31 -16.11
N PHE A 53 -26.27 14.10 -16.22
CA PHE A 53 -25.77 12.97 -15.43
C PHE A 53 -24.30 12.67 -15.70
N VAL A 54 -23.88 12.62 -16.97
CA VAL A 54 -22.47 12.42 -17.36
C VAL A 54 -21.58 13.55 -16.85
N PHE A 55 -22.04 14.80 -16.96
CA PHE A 55 -21.30 15.99 -16.51
C PHE A 55 -21.06 15.97 -14.99
N ILE A 56 -22.10 15.64 -14.20
CA ILE A 56 -21.99 15.51 -12.74
C ILE A 56 -20.95 14.45 -12.37
N ASN A 57 -21.00 13.28 -13.02
CA ASN A 57 -20.03 12.21 -12.78
C ASN A 57 -18.61 12.64 -13.18
N MET A 58 -18.43 13.32 -14.32
CA MET A 58 -17.14 13.85 -14.76
C MET A 58 -16.51 14.78 -13.71
N VAL A 59 -17.29 15.75 -13.21
CA VAL A 59 -16.82 16.72 -12.20
C VAL A 59 -16.50 16.02 -10.88
N LEU A 60 -17.36 15.08 -10.46
CA LEU A 60 -17.16 14.32 -9.24
C LEU A 60 -15.87 13.50 -9.30
N PHE A 61 -15.62 12.78 -10.39
CA PHE A 61 -14.40 11.98 -10.56
C PHE A 61 -13.12 12.84 -10.69
N ALA A 62 -13.22 14.04 -11.25
CA ALA A 62 -12.08 14.92 -11.40
C ALA A 62 -11.69 15.63 -10.08
N PHE A 63 -12.64 16.26 -9.39
CA PHE A 63 -12.31 17.17 -8.29
C PHE A 63 -12.52 16.58 -6.90
N PHE A 64 -13.33 15.53 -6.77
CA PHE A 64 -13.61 14.96 -5.46
C PHE A 64 -12.44 14.11 -4.97
N LYS A 65 -12.09 14.29 -3.70
CA LYS A 65 -11.05 13.52 -3.01
C LYS A 65 -11.65 12.93 -1.74
N VAL A 66 -11.42 11.64 -1.51
CA VAL A 66 -11.91 10.93 -0.31
C VAL A 66 -10.70 10.58 0.54
N ALA A 67 -10.66 11.10 1.77
CA ALA A 67 -9.57 10.84 2.73
C ALA A 67 -8.15 11.07 2.13
N GLY A 68 -7.98 12.16 1.38
CA GLY A 68 -6.70 12.50 0.73
C GLY A 68 -6.39 11.68 -0.53
N ARG A 69 -7.20 10.68 -0.89
CA ARG A 69 -7.01 9.86 -2.08
C ARG A 69 -7.93 10.29 -3.23
N PRO A 70 -7.50 10.07 -4.49
CA PRO A 70 -8.35 10.27 -5.65
C PRO A 70 -9.61 9.40 -5.64
N PHE A 71 -10.74 9.97 -6.09
CA PHE A 71 -12.05 9.29 -6.06
C PHE A 71 -12.08 7.97 -6.84
N HIS A 72 -11.34 7.84 -7.94
CA HIS A 72 -11.29 6.61 -8.72
C HIS A 72 -10.82 5.40 -7.90
N PHE A 73 -9.85 5.58 -6.99
CA PHE A 73 -9.41 4.50 -6.11
C PHE A 73 -10.50 4.13 -5.10
N PHE A 74 -11.22 5.11 -4.57
CA PHE A 74 -12.33 4.84 -3.67
C PHE A 74 -13.41 4.00 -4.37
N VAL A 75 -13.80 4.37 -5.59
CA VAL A 75 -14.80 3.62 -6.38
C VAL A 75 -14.31 2.20 -6.69
N LEU A 76 -13.05 2.04 -7.12
CA LEU A 76 -12.47 0.72 -7.37
C LEU A 76 -12.50 -0.18 -6.13
N ASN A 77 -12.07 0.35 -4.98
CA ASN A 77 -12.10 -0.41 -3.72
C ASN A 77 -13.53 -0.70 -3.26
N PHE A 78 -14.45 0.24 -3.45
CA PHE A 78 -15.86 0.05 -3.12
C PHE A 78 -16.46 -1.10 -3.94
N ILE A 79 -16.26 -1.10 -5.26
CA ILE A 79 -16.72 -2.17 -6.15
C ILE A 79 -16.07 -3.51 -5.77
N GLN A 80 -14.74 -3.54 -5.55
CA GLN A 80 -14.04 -4.76 -5.12
C GLN A 80 -14.59 -5.29 -3.80
N THR A 81 -14.91 -4.42 -2.86
CA THR A 81 -15.46 -4.80 -1.54
C THR A 81 -16.87 -5.38 -1.68
N LEU A 82 -17.70 -4.82 -2.55
CA LEU A 82 -19.04 -5.36 -2.83
C LEU A 82 -18.98 -6.73 -3.52
N LEU A 83 -18.00 -6.93 -4.40
CA LEU A 83 -17.80 -8.21 -5.11
C LEU A 83 -17.13 -9.28 -4.24
N LYS A 84 -16.42 -8.89 -3.16
CA LYS A 84 -15.71 -9.81 -2.29
C LYS A 84 -16.67 -10.50 -1.33
N ALA A 85 -16.58 -11.83 -1.24
CA ALA A 85 -17.36 -12.61 -0.29
C ALA A 85 -17.07 -12.16 1.17
N GLY A 86 -18.14 -11.91 1.94
CA GLY A 86 -18.03 -11.41 3.33
C GLY A 86 -17.47 -12.42 4.33
N THR A 87 -17.34 -13.68 3.94
CA THR A 87 -16.78 -14.75 4.78
C THR A 87 -15.30 -14.94 4.47
N ARG A 88 -14.45 -14.32 5.31
CA ARG A 88 -13.03 -14.60 5.31
C ARG A 88 -12.78 -15.93 6.03
N VAL A 89 -12.85 -17.04 5.30
CA VAL A 89 -12.47 -18.35 5.84
C VAL A 89 -10.95 -18.40 5.93
N TRP A 90 -10.43 -18.62 7.14
CA TRP A 90 -9.01 -18.86 7.35
C TRP A 90 -8.63 -20.19 6.68
N GLN A 91 -7.85 -20.11 5.62
CA GLN A 91 -7.32 -21.28 4.93
C GLN A 91 -5.87 -21.49 5.37
N ASN A 92 -5.61 -22.57 6.12
CA ASN A 92 -4.27 -23.06 6.43
C ASN A 92 -3.62 -23.75 5.21
N LEU A 93 -3.76 -23.18 4.01
CA LEU A 93 -3.04 -23.68 2.85
C LEU A 93 -1.58 -23.18 2.94
N PRO A 94 -0.57 -24.04 2.76
CA PRO A 94 0.80 -23.58 2.62
C PRO A 94 0.85 -22.64 1.41
N ALA A 95 1.33 -21.42 1.63
CA ALA A 95 1.31 -20.26 0.73
C ALA A 95 2.01 -20.50 -0.63
N SER A 96 1.46 -21.38 -1.46
CA SER A 96 2.09 -21.80 -2.72
C SER A 96 1.16 -21.76 -3.92
N GLU A 97 -0.16 -21.64 -3.77
CA GLU A 97 -1.05 -21.72 -4.94
C GLU A 97 -2.26 -20.77 -4.90
N GLU A 98 -2.13 -19.59 -4.31
CA GLU A 98 -3.07 -18.50 -4.64
C GLU A 98 -2.39 -17.60 -5.68
N LYS A 99 -2.67 -17.89 -6.96
CA LYS A 99 -2.45 -16.96 -8.07
C LYS A 99 -3.39 -15.76 -7.89
N GLU A 100 -3.09 -14.88 -6.95
CA GLU A 100 -3.55 -13.51 -7.07
C GLU A 100 -2.57 -12.80 -8.01
N GLU A 101 -3.01 -12.53 -9.24
CA GLU A 101 -2.35 -11.61 -10.17
C GLU A 101 -2.44 -10.17 -9.63
N ILE A 102 -1.79 -9.92 -8.51
CA ILE A 102 -1.47 -8.57 -8.11
C ILE A 102 -0.16 -8.26 -8.85
N MET A 103 -0.21 -7.32 -9.81
CA MET A 103 0.99 -6.68 -10.34
C MET A 103 1.64 -5.84 -9.22
N VAL A 104 2.17 -6.49 -8.20
CA VAL A 104 3.10 -5.89 -7.26
C VAL A 104 4.42 -5.88 -7.98
N HIS A 105 4.95 -4.68 -8.21
CA HIS A 105 6.35 -4.48 -8.55
C HIS A 105 7.19 -5.49 -7.74
N LYS A 106 7.96 -6.32 -8.45
CA LYS A 106 8.91 -7.28 -7.88
C LYS A 106 9.96 -6.49 -7.11
N VAL A 107 9.64 -6.10 -5.88
CA VAL A 107 10.63 -5.77 -4.88
C VAL A 107 11.26 -7.11 -4.55
N GLU A 108 12.47 -7.33 -5.06
CA GLU A 108 13.33 -8.41 -4.61
C GLU A 108 13.52 -8.26 -3.10
N THR A 109 12.60 -8.86 -2.35
CA THR A 109 12.79 -9.11 -0.94
C THR A 109 13.85 -10.18 -0.90
N LYS A 110 15.10 -9.73 -0.77
CA LYS A 110 16.26 -10.53 -0.40
C LYS A 110 15.80 -11.42 0.74
N ARG A 111 15.57 -12.72 0.46
CA ARG A 111 15.07 -13.68 1.44
C ARG A 111 16.04 -13.65 2.60
N ILE A 112 15.64 -12.99 3.69
CA ILE A 112 16.37 -13.04 4.94
C ILE A 112 16.30 -14.51 5.33
N LYS A 113 17.44 -15.20 5.26
CA LYS A 113 17.56 -16.61 5.66
C LYS A 113 16.98 -16.71 7.07
N GLN A 114 15.79 -17.29 7.20
CA GLN A 114 15.21 -17.55 8.50
C GLN A 114 16.23 -18.42 9.24
N ARG A 115 16.73 -17.92 10.38
CA ARG A 115 17.60 -18.73 11.23
C ARG A 115 16.75 -19.89 11.71
N GLU A 116 17.17 -21.11 11.40
CA GLU A 116 16.53 -22.30 11.96
C GLU A 116 16.84 -22.30 13.46
N TYR A 117 15.80 -22.10 14.28
CA TYR A 117 15.93 -22.15 15.73
C TYR A 117 15.83 -23.60 16.18
N THR A 118 16.85 -24.09 16.87
CA THR A 118 16.82 -25.41 17.52
C THR A 118 15.67 -25.48 18.53
N SER A 119 15.01 -26.63 18.66
CA SER A 119 13.89 -26.83 19.59
C SER A 119 14.22 -26.44 21.04
N SER A 120 15.49 -26.52 21.45
CA SER A 120 15.97 -26.05 22.76
C SER A 120 15.81 -24.54 22.94
N ARG A 121 16.06 -23.73 21.91
CA ARG A 121 15.89 -22.25 21.93
C ARG A 121 14.42 -21.85 21.99
N LEU A 122 13.55 -22.58 21.31
CA LEU A 122 12.11 -22.33 21.35
C LEU A 122 11.52 -22.69 22.72
N ALA A 123 11.97 -23.78 23.34
CA ALA A 123 11.59 -24.15 24.70
C ALA A 123 12.07 -23.11 25.73
N GLU A 124 13.29 -22.59 25.56
CA GLU A 124 13.84 -21.53 26.41
C GLU A 124 12.99 -20.24 26.32
N LEU A 125 12.66 -19.79 25.10
CA LEU A 125 11.81 -18.62 24.89
C LEU A 125 10.40 -18.82 25.44
N SER A 126 9.82 -20.01 25.27
CA SER A 126 8.53 -20.35 25.85
C SER A 126 8.57 -20.24 27.37
N LEU A 127 9.62 -20.74 28.01
CA LEU A 127 9.77 -20.70 29.47
C LEU A 127 9.97 -19.27 29.99
N ILE A 128 10.71 -18.43 29.26
CA ILE A 128 10.88 -17.01 29.61
C ILE A 128 9.55 -16.27 29.52
N VAL A 129 8.76 -16.51 28.46
CA VAL A 129 7.44 -15.89 28.29
C VAL A 129 6.47 -16.33 29.38
N ASP A 130 6.43 -17.63 29.66
CA ASP A 130 5.52 -18.21 30.66
C ASP A 130 5.87 -17.77 32.09
N THR A 131 7.16 -17.58 32.37
CA THR A 131 7.65 -17.10 33.68
C THR A 131 7.72 -15.58 33.79
N GLN A 132 7.18 -14.83 32.82
CA GLN A 132 7.21 -13.36 32.78
C GLN A 132 8.63 -12.78 32.95
N GLY A 133 9.63 -13.45 32.41
CA GLY A 133 11.03 -13.02 32.48
C GLY A 133 11.73 -13.30 33.81
N LYS A 134 11.14 -14.09 34.72
CA LYS A 134 11.80 -14.51 35.97
C LYS A 134 12.81 -15.64 35.76
N PHE A 135 12.71 -16.39 34.66
CA PHE A 135 13.66 -17.43 34.31
C PHE A 135 14.94 -16.83 33.72
N LYS A 136 16.09 -17.07 34.37
CA LYS A 136 17.42 -16.65 33.93
C LYS A 136 18.25 -17.89 33.61
N HIS A 137 18.63 -18.05 32.34
CA HIS A 137 19.42 -19.20 31.88
C HIS A 137 20.89 -19.04 32.30
N GLU A 138 21.47 -20.07 32.93
CA GLU A 138 22.81 -20.01 33.55
C GLU A 138 23.95 -20.30 32.54
N ASN A 139 23.68 -20.99 31.42
CA ASN A 139 24.71 -21.53 30.52
C ASN A 139 24.55 -21.11 29.03
N GLY A 140 24.14 -19.86 28.76
CA GLY A 140 23.90 -19.36 27.39
C GLY A 140 24.66 -18.09 27.00
N SER A 141 25.58 -17.62 27.83
CA SER A 141 26.28 -16.34 27.67
C SER A 141 27.38 -16.31 26.61
N ALA A 142 27.76 -17.45 26.02
CA ALA A 142 28.86 -17.50 25.05
C ALA A 142 28.55 -16.80 23.71
N ASP A 143 27.27 -16.68 23.32
CA ASP A 143 26.93 -16.15 21.99
C ASP A 143 26.34 -14.72 22.02
N ILE A 144 25.90 -14.26 23.20
CA ILE A 144 25.32 -12.91 23.38
C ILE A 144 26.43 -11.84 23.25
N GLU A 145 27.68 -12.19 23.53
CA GLU A 145 28.84 -11.32 23.29
C GLU A 145 29.18 -11.12 21.82
N SER A 146 28.84 -12.05 20.91
CA SER A 146 29.14 -11.89 19.48
C SER A 146 28.39 -10.72 18.82
N GLY A 147 27.23 -10.33 19.39
CA GLY A 147 26.45 -9.17 18.96
C GLY A 147 26.88 -7.85 19.63
N LEU A 148 27.48 -7.93 20.82
CA LEU A 148 28.00 -6.78 21.58
C LEU A 148 29.46 -6.45 21.24
N GLY A 149 30.26 -7.43 20.82
CA GLY A 149 31.66 -7.27 20.38
C GLY A 149 31.82 -6.49 19.08
N ILE A 150 30.77 -6.37 18.27
CA ILE A 150 30.77 -5.49 17.08
C ILE A 150 30.76 -4.01 17.50
N LYS A 151 30.15 -3.68 18.65
CA LYS A 151 30.09 -2.30 19.13
C LYS A 151 31.43 -1.81 19.67
N ASN A 152 32.21 -2.67 20.32
CA ASN A 152 33.53 -2.30 20.85
C ASN A 152 34.62 -2.21 19.76
N LYS A 153 34.53 -2.99 18.68
CA LYS A 153 35.52 -2.94 17.59
C LYS A 153 35.43 -1.67 16.72
N ILE A 154 34.32 -0.93 16.80
CA ILE A 154 34.14 0.34 16.08
C ILE A 154 34.84 1.50 16.82
N ASN A 155 35.00 1.42 18.15
CA ASN A 155 35.69 2.45 18.94
C ASN A 155 37.22 2.29 18.98
N GLU A 156 37.78 1.21 18.42
CA GLU A 156 39.22 0.98 18.31
C GLU A 156 39.78 1.31 16.91
N ILE A 157 38.92 1.67 15.95
CA ILE A 157 39.28 2.00 14.55
C ILE A 157 39.02 3.49 14.25
N LEU A 158 38.72 4.29 15.27
CA LEU A 158 38.63 5.75 15.24
C LEU A 158 39.57 6.35 16.28
#